data_AF-Q2YCQ3-F1
#
_entry.id   AF-Q2YCQ3-F1
#
_cell.length_a   1.000
_cell.length_b   1.000
_cell.length_c   1.000
_cell.angle_alpha   90.00
_cell.angle_beta   90.00
_cell.angle_gamma   90.00
#
_symmetry.space_group_name_H-M   'P 1'
#
loop_
_entity.id
_entity.type
_entity.pdbx_description
1 polymer ?
#
loop_
_entity_poly.entity_id
_entity_poly.type
_entity_poly.pdbx_seq_one_letter_code
_entity_poly.pdbx_strand_id
1 'polypeptide(L)'
;MMRRAFIPAVIAVFITGIVILGFAAALYHSLFFYKADGVMSRETAKRLGLLRDDPASFPAELAFRKSETGGYFYRKGGGTAFIDETSYTTIDLIAGCERLGGCQLRK
;
A
#
# COMPACT_ATOMS: atom_id res chain seq x y z
N MET A 1 -1.36 45.41 -14.42
CA MET A 1 -0.18 44.89 -13.68
C MET A 1 -0.50 43.72 -12.72
N MET A 2 -1.59 42.95 -12.93
CA MET A 2 -2.04 41.89 -11.99
C MET A 2 -1.65 40.45 -12.37
N ARG A 3 -1.21 40.20 -13.62
CA ARG A 3 -0.84 38.85 -14.08
C ARG A 3 0.35 38.23 -13.34
N ARG A 4 1.27 39.03 -12.81
CA ARG A 4 2.49 38.54 -12.15
C ARG A 4 2.26 37.99 -10.74
N ALA A 5 1.21 38.39 -10.04
CA ALA A 5 0.90 37.92 -8.67
C ALA A 5 -0.08 36.73 -8.65
N PHE A 6 -0.93 36.60 -9.68
CA PHE A 6 -1.88 35.49 -9.80
C PHE A 6 -1.19 34.14 -10.08
N ILE A 7 -0.18 34.13 -10.96
CA ILE A 7 0.56 32.92 -11.32
C ILE A 7 1.27 32.28 -10.10
N PRO A 8 2.01 33.02 -9.24
CA PRO A 8 2.66 32.43 -8.07
C PRO A 8 1.66 31.96 -7.00
N ALA A 9 0.52 32.64 -6.83
CA ALA A 9 -0.52 32.20 -5.89
C ALA A 9 -1.17 30.88 -6.32
N VAL A 10 -1.50 30.76 -7.62
CA VAL A 10 -2.08 29.53 -8.19
C VAL A 10 -1.07 28.37 -8.12
N ILE A 11 0.19 28.60 -8.49
CA ILE A 11 1.26 27.60 -8.38
C ILE A 11 1.47 27.17 -6.92
N ALA A 12 1.46 28.11 -5.96
CA ALA A 12 1.57 27.79 -4.55
C ALA A 12 0.41 26.90 -4.07
N VAL A 13 -0.84 27.21 -4.42
CA VAL A 13 -2.00 26.38 -4.08
C VAL A 13 -1.89 24.97 -4.67
N PHE A 14 -1.46 24.84 -5.93
CA PHE A 14 -1.25 23.54 -6.56
C PHE A 14 -0.14 22.73 -5.88
N ILE A 15 1.00 23.34 -5.58
CA ILE A 15 2.11 22.68 -4.88
C ILE A 15 1.66 22.24 -3.47
N THR A 16 1.00 23.12 -2.72
CA THR A 16 0.50 22.80 -1.39
C THR A 16 -0.53 21.65 -1.45
N GLY A 17 -1.44 21.66 -2.42
CA GLY A 17 -2.41 20.58 -2.62
C GLY A 17 -1.76 19.23 -2.92
N ILE A 18 -0.76 19.20 -3.82
CA ILE A 18 -0.02 17.98 -4.17
C ILE A 18 0.76 17.45 -2.97
N VAL A 19 1.41 18.34 -2.20
CA VAL A 19 2.17 17.96 -1.00
C VAL A 19 1.26 17.36 0.07
N ILE A 20 0.09 17.97 0.33
CA ILE A 20 -0.87 17.46 1.32
C ILE A 20 -1.39 16.08 0.92
N LEU A 21 -1.78 15.91 -0.35
CA LEU A 21 -2.27 14.63 -0.86
C LEU A 21 -1.21 13.53 -0.78
N GLY A 22 0.03 13.85 -1.17
CA GLY A 22 1.17 12.93 -1.06
C GLY A 22 1.44 12.52 0.38
N PHE A 23 1.41 13.48 1.31
CA PHE A 23 1.63 13.22 2.74
C PHE A 23 0.52 12.36 3.34
N ALA A 24 -0.75 12.63 3.01
CA ALA A 24 -1.89 11.84 3.46
C ALA A 24 -1.81 10.40 2.94
N ALA A 25 -1.46 10.20 1.67
CA ALA A 25 -1.28 8.87 1.08
C ALA A 25 -0.14 8.10 1.75
N ALA A 26 0.99 8.76 2.02
CA ALA A 26 2.12 8.17 2.73
C ALA A 26 1.74 7.75 4.16
N LEU A 27 1.06 8.63 4.91
CA LEU A 27 0.55 8.33 6.25
C LEU A 27 -0.42 7.14 6.26
N TYR A 28 -1.39 7.13 5.34
CA TYR A 28 -2.35 6.05 5.24
C TYR A 28 -1.65 4.71 4.93
N HIS A 29 -0.65 4.73 4.05
CA HIS A 29 0.18 3.56 3.75
C HIS A 29 0.96 3.07 4.97
N SER A 30 1.69 3.95 5.64
CA SER A 30 2.44 3.60 6.86
C SER A 30 1.53 3.08 7.97
N LEU A 31 0.36 3.69 8.17
CA LEU A 31 -0.62 3.25 9.17
C LEU A 31 -1.18 1.86 8.86
N PHE A 32 -1.44 1.55 7.59
CA PHE A 32 -1.87 0.21 7.19
C PHE A 32 -0.80 -0.83 7.53
N PHE A 33 0.46 -0.57 7.15
CA PHE A 33 1.58 -1.46 7.45
C PHE A 33 1.84 -1.59 8.95
N TYR A 34 1.64 -0.54 9.73
CA TYR A 34 1.75 -0.58 11.19
C TYR A 34 0.67 -1.47 11.81
N LYS A 35 -0.58 -1.36 11.36
CA LYS A 35 -1.75 -2.11 11.86
C LYS A 35 -2.00 -3.45 11.13
N ALA A 36 -1.07 -3.91 10.30
CA ALA A 36 -1.21 -5.15 9.57
C ALA A 36 -1.13 -6.36 10.51
N ASP A 37 -1.97 -7.37 10.27
CA ASP A 37 -1.93 -8.64 11.01
C ASP A 37 -0.77 -9.52 10.52
N GLY A 38 -0.24 -9.23 9.33
CA GLY A 38 0.95 -9.89 8.83
C GLY A 38 1.54 -9.19 7.62
N VAL A 39 2.79 -9.51 7.36
CA VAL A 39 3.51 -9.10 6.17
C VAL A 39 4.07 -10.35 5.51
N MET A 40 3.84 -10.51 4.21
CA MET A 40 4.33 -11.64 3.43
C MET A 40 5.33 -11.19 2.37
N SER A 41 6.29 -12.06 2.05
CA SER A 41 7.24 -11.82 0.97
C SER A 41 6.53 -11.74 -0.37
N ARG A 42 7.20 -11.09 -1.33
CA ARG A 42 6.74 -11.02 -2.71
C ARG A 42 6.50 -12.41 -3.32
N GLU A 43 7.39 -13.37 -3.05
CA GLU A 43 7.32 -14.72 -3.58
C GLU A 43 6.06 -15.43 -3.08
N THR A 44 5.75 -15.32 -1.78
CA THR A 44 4.54 -15.90 -1.21
C THR A 44 3.29 -15.22 -1.75
N ALA A 45 3.29 -13.89 -1.84
CA ALA A 45 2.19 -13.14 -2.41
C ALA A 45 1.91 -13.50 -3.89
N LYS A 46 2.94 -13.73 -4.69
CA LYS A 46 2.82 -14.21 -6.08
C LYS A 46 2.24 -15.62 -6.15
N ARG A 47 2.74 -16.53 -5.31
CA ARG A 47 2.23 -17.91 -5.23
C ARG A 47 0.75 -17.96 -4.82
N LEU A 48 0.29 -16.98 -4.05
CA LEU A 48 -1.12 -16.79 -3.69
C LEU A 48 -1.93 -15.98 -4.72
N GLY A 49 -1.31 -15.57 -5.83
CA GLY A 49 -1.96 -14.80 -6.91
C GLY A 49 -2.28 -13.34 -6.55
N LEU A 50 -1.72 -12.82 -5.46
CA LEU A 50 -1.98 -11.44 -4.99
C LEU A 50 -1.10 -10.40 -5.69
N LEU A 51 0.02 -10.84 -6.28
CA LEU A 51 0.94 -10.02 -7.05
C LEU A 51 1.18 -10.64 -8.43
N ARG A 52 1.32 -9.77 -9.44
CA ARG A 52 1.73 -10.17 -10.80
C ARG A 52 3.24 -10.38 -10.90
N ASP A 53 3.65 -11.21 -11.85
CA ASP A 53 5.05 -11.42 -12.23
C ASP A 53 5.66 -10.26 -13.03
N ASP A 54 5.48 -9.03 -12.55
CA ASP A 54 6.04 -7.85 -13.21
C ASP A 54 7.45 -7.53 -12.67
N PRO A 55 8.52 -7.63 -13.48
CA PRO A 55 9.87 -7.31 -13.05
C PRO A 55 10.07 -5.83 -12.67
N ALA A 56 9.19 -4.92 -13.11
CA ALA A 56 9.28 -3.48 -12.81
C ALA A 56 8.65 -3.07 -11.47
N SER A 57 7.96 -4.00 -10.79
CA SER A 57 7.24 -3.71 -9.54
C SER A 57 8.19 -3.71 -8.33
N PHE A 58 8.62 -2.53 -7.90
CA PHE A 58 8.95 -2.30 -6.48
C PHE A 58 7.62 -2.25 -5.71
N PRO A 59 7.34 -3.26 -4.87
CA PRO A 59 8.10 -3.43 -3.62
C PRO A 59 8.31 -4.87 -3.12
N ALA A 60 9.10 -4.99 -2.05
CA ALA A 60 9.64 -6.23 -1.48
C ALA A 60 8.63 -7.14 -0.76
N GLU A 61 7.54 -6.58 -0.21
CA GLU A 61 6.65 -7.29 0.71
C GLU A 61 5.19 -6.79 0.57
N LEU A 62 4.22 -7.59 1.03
CA LEU A 62 2.78 -7.33 1.00
C LEU A 62 2.23 -7.42 2.43
N ALA A 63 1.68 -6.33 2.94
CA ALA A 63 0.99 -6.33 4.23
C ALA A 63 -0.47 -6.72 4.04
N PHE A 64 -1.01 -7.45 5.01
CA PHE A 64 -2.41 -7.81 5.03
C PHE A 64 -3.02 -7.66 6.42
N ARG A 65 -4.34 -7.44 6.43
CA ARG A 65 -5.16 -7.31 7.62
C ARG A 65 -6.50 -7.96 7.39
N LYS A 66 -6.98 -8.74 8.35
CA LYS A 66 -8.27 -9.39 8.33
C LYS A 66 -9.39 -8.35 8.34
N SER A 67 -10.39 -8.57 7.49
CA SER A 67 -11.61 -7.76 7.52
C SER A 67 -12.55 -8.29 8.61
N GLU A 68 -13.28 -7.39 9.26
CA GLU A 68 -14.35 -7.74 10.21
C GLU A 68 -15.45 -8.58 9.54
N THR A 69 -15.67 -8.38 8.23
CA THR A 69 -16.65 -9.12 7.43
C THR A 69 -16.11 -10.44 6.86
N GLY A 70 -14.88 -10.84 7.24
CA GLY A 70 -14.19 -11.99 6.67
C GLY A 70 -13.36 -11.65 5.43
N GLY A 71 -12.39 -12.52 5.12
CA GLY A 71 -11.34 -12.24 4.14
C GLY A 71 -10.28 -11.27 4.67
N TYR A 72 -9.49 -10.71 3.77
CA TYR A 72 -8.34 -9.88 4.09
C TYR A 72 -8.22 -8.70 3.14
N PHE A 73 -7.98 -7.53 3.72
CA PHE A 73 -7.44 -6.38 3.01
C PHE A 73 -5.93 -6.53 2.87
N TYR A 74 -5.37 -6.09 1.74
CA TYR A 74 -3.93 -6.13 1.55
C TYR A 74 -3.40 -4.96 0.73
N ARG A 75 -2.13 -4.62 0.97
CA ARG A 75 -1.39 -3.57 0.27
C ARG A 75 0.04 -4.00 -0.01
N LYS A 76 0.52 -3.65 -1.20
CA LYS A 76 1.93 -3.80 -1.56
C LYS A 76 2.76 -2.76 -0.79
N GLY A 77 3.99 -3.06 -0.39
CA GLY A 77 4.85 -2.14 0.38
C GLY A 77 5.65 -1.13 -0.46
N GLY A 78 6.69 -0.52 0.08
CA GLY A 78 7.70 0.24 -0.70
C GLY A 78 7.33 1.65 -1.18
N GLY A 79 8.37 2.39 -1.61
CA GLY A 79 8.37 3.85 -1.75
C GLY A 79 7.57 4.44 -2.92
N THR A 80 6.93 3.63 -3.75
CA THR A 80 5.98 4.09 -4.78
C THR A 80 4.56 3.59 -4.54
N ALA A 81 4.34 2.72 -3.54
CA ALA A 81 3.04 2.11 -3.27
C ALA A 81 2.10 2.98 -2.43
N PHE A 82 2.41 4.27 -2.28
CA PHE A 82 1.47 5.26 -1.75
C PHE A 82 0.26 5.46 -2.69
N ILE A 83 0.44 5.13 -3.98
CA ILE A 83 -0.60 5.19 -5.02
C ILE A 83 -1.39 3.87 -5.10
N ASP A 84 -0.84 2.75 -4.59
CA ASP A 84 -1.52 1.46 -4.69
C ASP A 84 -2.75 1.42 -3.77
N GLU A 85 -3.91 1.11 -4.37
CA GLU A 85 -5.17 0.96 -3.66
C GLU A 85 -5.15 -0.25 -2.71
N THR A 86 -5.90 -0.14 -1.61
CA THR A 86 -6.17 -1.26 -0.73
C THR A 86 -7.02 -2.28 -1.48
N SER A 87 -6.48 -3.48 -1.66
CA SER A 87 -7.17 -4.59 -2.33
C SER A 87 -7.81 -5.52 -1.31
N TYR A 88 -8.76 -6.35 -1.76
CA TYR A 88 -9.47 -7.32 -0.92
C TYR A 88 -9.37 -8.73 -1.52
N THR A 89 -9.25 -9.74 -0.65
CA THR A 89 -9.27 -11.15 -1.05
C THR A 89 -9.99 -12.00 -0.01
N THR A 90 -10.66 -13.06 -0.46
CA THR A 90 -11.27 -14.08 0.40
C THR A 90 -10.34 -15.26 0.68
N ILE A 91 -9.17 -15.31 0.05
CA ILE A 91 -8.15 -16.32 0.30
C ILE A 91 -7.70 -16.23 1.75
N ASP A 92 -7.61 -17.38 2.43
CA ASP A 92 -7.09 -17.41 3.79
C ASP A 92 -5.57 -17.16 3.81
N LEU A 93 -5.20 -15.90 4.07
CA LEU A 93 -3.81 -15.46 4.02
C LEU A 93 -2.97 -16.01 5.17
N ILE A 94 -3.57 -16.27 6.34
CA ILE A 94 -2.86 -16.90 7.46
C ILE A 94 -2.52 -18.35 7.10
N ALA A 95 -3.51 -19.13 6.66
CA ALA A 95 -3.27 -20.51 6.22
C ALA A 95 -2.33 -20.58 5.01
N GLY A 96 -2.42 -19.61 4.09
CA GLY A 96 -1.48 -19.45 2.98
C GLY A 96 -0.04 -19.23 3.45
N CYS A 97 0.14 -18.36 4.44
CA CYS A 97 1.43 -18.10 5.09
C CYS A 97 2.00 -19.32 5.81
N GLU A 98 1.19 -20.06 6.56
CA GLU A 98 1.62 -21.28 7.25
C GLU A 98 2.05 -22.37 6.26
N ARG A 99 1.36 -22.48 5.12
CA ARG A 99 1.67 -23.49 4.09
C ARG A 99 2.90 -23.14 3.26
N LEU A 100 3.04 -21.88 2.86
CA LEU A 100 4.06 -21.45 1.90
C LEU A 100 5.32 -20.85 2.56
N GLY A 101 5.21 -20.42 3.82
CA GLY A 101 6.27 -19.68 4.51
C GLY A 101 6.44 -18.26 3.97
N GLY A 102 7.53 -17.60 4.39
CA GLY A 102 7.87 -16.25 3.93
C GLY A 102 6.97 -15.15 4.51
N CYS A 103 6.32 -15.39 5.65
CA CYS A 103 5.47 -14.40 6.31
C CYS A 103 5.95 -14.09 7.72
N GLN A 104 5.80 -12.82 8.11
CA GLN A 104 5.90 -12.35 9.48
C GLN A 104 4.50 -11.98 9.96
N LEU A 105 3.87 -12.89 10.70
CA LEU A 105 2.59 -12.64 11.36
C LEU A 105 2.81 -11.76 12.59
N ARG A 106 1.90 -10.82 12.83
CA ARG A 106 1.87 -9.95 13.99
C ARG A 106 0.69 -10.35 14.86
N LYS A 107 0.89 -10.36 16.17
CA LYS A 107 -0.14 -10.69 17.16
C LYS A 107 -0.95 -9.46 17.54
#